data_AF-A0A947YA08-F1
#
_entry.id   AF-A0A947YA08-F1
#
_cell.length_a   1.000
_cell.length_b   1.000
_cell.length_c   1.000
_cell.angle_alpha   90.00
_cell.angle_beta   90.00
_cell.angle_gamma   90.00
#
_symmetry.space_group_name_H-M   'P 1'
#
loop_
_entity.id
_entity.type
_entity.pdbx_description
1 polymer ?
#
loop_
_entity_poly.entity_id
_entity_poly.type
_entity_poly.pdbx_seq_one_letter_code
_entity_poly.pdbx_strand_id
1 'polypeptide(L)'
;MQRKINSNTLFNMAIISTLVVVILFIGLLLFSVIDYIHWKRFSSVFFSNEVLFSMRLSLITATVATGISMMMAIPTAFALSRLNFWGKDII
;
A
#
# COMPACT_ATOMS: atom_id res chain seq x y z
N MET A 1 -40.91 -5.99 26.27
CA MET A 1 -39.79 -5.08 25.90
C MET A 1 -39.02 -5.74 24.74
N GLN A 2 -39.52 -5.57 23.51
CA GLN A 2 -39.03 -6.27 22.31
C GLN A 2 -37.87 -5.47 21.69
N ARG A 3 -36.64 -5.95 21.88
CA ARG A 3 -35.42 -5.35 21.33
C ARG A 3 -35.41 -5.61 19.82
N LYS A 4 -35.84 -4.62 19.04
CA LYS A 4 -35.79 -4.62 17.58
C LYS A 4 -34.33 -4.66 17.13
N ILE A 5 -33.77 -5.86 16.99
CA ILE A 5 -32.41 -6.07 16.48
C ILE A 5 -32.44 -5.67 15.01
N ASN A 6 -31.86 -4.52 14.71
CA ASN A 6 -31.77 -3.97 13.36
C ASN A 6 -30.81 -4.87 12.56
N SER A 7 -31.24 -5.38 11.40
CA SER A 7 -30.41 -6.24 10.51
C SER A 7 -29.01 -5.65 10.27
N ASN A 8 -28.94 -4.32 10.15
CA ASN A 8 -27.71 -3.56 9.97
C ASN A 8 -26.70 -3.74 11.12
N THR A 9 -27.16 -3.99 12.35
CA THR A 9 -26.28 -4.19 13.51
C THR A 9 -25.66 -5.59 13.53
N LEU A 10 -26.37 -6.61 13.05
CA LEU A 10 -25.82 -7.97 12.90
C LEU A 10 -24.81 -8.04 11.75
N PHE A 11 -25.14 -7.39 10.63
CA PHE A 11 -24.22 -7.28 9.49
C PHE A 11 -22.96 -6.47 9.85
N ASN A 12 -23.11 -5.32 10.51
CA ASN A 12 -21.94 -4.56 10.99
C ASN A 12 -21.13 -5.34 12.04
N MET A 13 -21.77 -6.12 12.92
CA MET A 13 -21.06 -6.98 13.88
C MET A 13 -20.23 -8.05 13.15
N ALA A 14 -20.77 -8.65 12.09
CA ALA A 14 -20.06 -9.63 11.26
C ALA A 14 -18.88 -9.00 10.50
N ILE A 15 -19.06 -7.79 9.97
CA ILE A 15 -17.97 -7.04 9.32
C ILE A 15 -16.87 -6.71 10.33
N ILE A 16 -17.23 -6.17 11.50
CA ILE A 16 -16.25 -5.81 12.55
C ILE A 16 -15.52 -7.06 13.04
N SER A 17 -16.23 -8.17 13.26
CA SER A 17 -15.61 -9.45 13.63
C SER A 17 -14.61 -9.92 12.57
N THR A 18 -14.97 -9.84 11.29
CA THR A 18 -14.08 -10.22 10.18
C THR A 18 -12.85 -9.31 10.13
N LEU A 19 -13.04 -7.99 10.27
CA LEU A 19 -11.96 -7.01 10.30
C LEU A 19 -10.98 -7.29 11.45
N VAL A 20 -11.51 -7.56 12.64
CA VAL A 20 -10.70 -7.88 13.83
C VAL A 20 -9.88 -9.14 13.61
N VAL A 21 -10.47 -10.20 13.03
CA VAL A 21 -9.75 -11.44 12.71
C VAL A 21 -8.63 -11.19 11.70
N VAL A 22 -8.88 -10.41 10.64
CA VAL A 22 -7.85 -10.07 9.64
C VAL A 22 -6.71 -9.29 10.28
N ILE A 23 -7.03 -8.28 11.10
CA ILE A 23 -6.02 -7.47 11.79
C ILE A 23 -5.21 -8.34 12.77
N LEU A 24 -5.87 -9.20 13.55
CA LEU A 24 -5.20 -10.13 14.46
C LEU A 24 -4.28 -11.09 13.69
N PHE A 25 -4.76 -11.67 12.59
CA PHE A 25 -3.99 -12.58 11.77
C PHE A 25 -2.73 -11.93 11.20
N ILE A 26 -2.88 -10.75 10.60
CA ILE A 26 -1.73 -9.99 10.08
C ILE A 26 -0.79 -9.60 11.23
N GLY A 27 -1.33 -9.14 12.36
CA GLY A 27 -0.54 -8.75 13.53
C GLY A 27 0.27 -9.91 14.12
N LEU A 28 -0.35 -11.08 14.27
CA LEU A 28 0.31 -12.31 14.74
C LEU A 28 1.39 -12.78 13.76
N LEU A 29 1.13 -12.70 12.45
CA LEU A 29 2.14 -13.02 11.43
C LEU A 29 3.34 -12.08 11.53
N LEU A 30 3.11 -10.77 11.62
CA LEU A 30 4.19 -9.81 11.79
C LEU A 30 4.97 -10.07 13.08
N PHE A 31 4.28 -10.37 14.18
CA PHE A 31 4.91 -10.71 15.46
C PHE A 31 5.78 -11.97 15.33
N SER A 32 5.28 -13.01 14.67
CA SER A 32 6.03 -14.24 14.41
C SER A 32 7.28 -14.01 13.56
N VAL A 33 7.19 -13.12 12.56
CA VAL A 33 8.34 -12.75 11.74
C VAL A 33 9.38 -12.00 12.57
N ILE A 34 8.95 -11.06 13.42
CA ILE A 34 9.84 -10.29 14.29
C ILE A 34 10.54 -11.19 15.31
N ASP A 35 9.82 -12.13 15.93
CA ASP A 35 10.39 -13.07 16.91
C ASP A 35 11.47 -13.98 16.28
N TYR A 36 11.28 -14.38 15.02
CA TYR A 36 12.26 -15.18 14.26
C TYR A 36 13.50 -14.38 13.82
N ILE A 37 13.42 -13.05 13.78
CA ILE A 37 14.52 -12.18 13.37
C ILE A 37 15.53 -12.05 14.52
N HIS A 38 16.55 -12.92 14.53
CA HIS A 38 17.73 -12.68 15.35
C HIS A 38 18.43 -11.38 14.90
N TRP A 39 18.48 -10.38 15.78
CA TRP A 39 19.07 -9.04 15.54
C TRP A 39 20.46 -9.08 14.87
N LYS A 40 21.27 -10.09 15.19
CA LYS A 40 22.60 -10.28 14.62
C LYS A 40 22.59 -10.80 13.17
N ARG A 41 21.61 -11.65 12.82
CA ARG A 41 21.40 -12.11 11.42
C ARG A 41 20.74 -11.03 10.57
N PHE A 42 19.84 -10.23 11.15
CA PHE A 42 19.17 -9.13 10.44
C PHE A 42 20.16 -8.17 9.80
N SER A 43 21.14 -7.70 10.56
CA SER A 43 22.19 -6.83 10.04
C SER A 43 23.00 -7.52 8.94
N SER A 44 23.40 -8.79 9.12
CA SER A 44 24.15 -9.52 8.08
C SER A 44 23.38 -9.74 6.78
N VAL A 45 22.05 -9.91 6.85
CA VAL A 45 21.18 -10.08 5.68
C VAL A 45 20.94 -8.73 4.99
N PHE A 46 20.73 -7.64 5.76
CA PHE A 46 20.62 -6.29 5.21
C PHE A 46 21.90 -5.82 4.50
N PHE A 47 23.06 -6.19 5.03
CA PHE A 47 24.36 -5.95 4.41
C PHE A 47 24.79 -7.04 3.42
N SER A 48 23.91 -8.01 3.11
CA SER A 48 24.18 -8.96 2.03
C SER A 48 24.22 -8.21 0.70
N ASN A 49 25.24 -8.52 -0.10
CA ASN A 49 25.41 -7.93 -1.44
C ASN A 49 24.15 -8.10 -2.31
N GLU A 50 23.42 -9.20 -2.13
CA GLU A 50 22.20 -9.49 -2.88
C GLU A 50 21.06 -8.52 -2.54
N VAL A 51 20.82 -8.27 -1.25
CA VAL A 51 19.73 -7.40 -0.78
C VAL A 51 20.01 -5.94 -1.16
N LEU A 52 21.26 -5.48 -1.00
CA LEU A 52 21.68 -4.15 -1.43
C LEU A 52 21.61 -3.98 -2.96
N PHE A 53 21.93 -5.02 -3.73
CA PHE A 53 21.78 -5.02 -5.18
C PHE A 53 20.30 -4.88 -5.58
N SER A 54 19.41 -5.68 -5.01
CA SER A 54 17.97 -5.61 -5.30
C SER A 54 17.35 -4.27 -4.89
N MET A 55 17.77 -3.70 -3.75
CA MET A 55 17.34 -2.35 -3.35
C MET A 55 17.80 -1.30 -4.35
N ARG A 56 19.08 -1.33 -4.75
CA ARG A 56 19.61 -0.38 -5.76
C ARG A 56 18.87 -0.49 -7.08
N LEU A 57 18.65 -1.70 -7.58
CA LEU A 57 17.90 -1.92 -8.81
C LEU A 57 16.48 -1.37 -8.71
N SER A 58 15.77 -1.66 -7.61
CA SER A 58 14.42 -1.14 -7.37
C SER A 58 14.39 0.38 -7.31
N LEU A 59 15.37 1.00 -6.63
CA LEU A 59 15.48 2.46 -6.54
C LEU A 59 15.73 3.09 -7.91
N ILE A 60 16.63 2.49 -8.71
CA ILE A 60 16.91 2.93 -10.08
C ILE A 60 15.64 2.82 -10.92
N THR A 61 14.96 1.68 -10.90
CA THR A 61 13.71 1.46 -11.64
C THR A 61 12.63 2.46 -11.22
N ALA A 62 12.43 2.67 -9.92
CA ALA A 62 11.44 3.62 -9.42
C ALA A 62 11.77 5.06 -9.83
N THR A 63 13.05 5.45 -9.78
CA THR A 63 13.50 6.80 -10.18
C THR A 63 13.31 7.02 -11.67
N VAL A 64 13.69 6.04 -12.49
CA VAL A 64 13.52 6.09 -13.96
C VAL A 64 12.03 6.13 -14.31
N ALA A 65 11.21 5.27 -13.71
CA ALA A 65 9.77 5.26 -13.92
C ALA A 65 9.13 6.60 -13.53
N THR A 66 9.54 7.18 -12.39
CA THR A 66 9.07 8.49 -11.94
C THR A 66 9.49 9.60 -12.90
N GLY A 67 10.74 9.58 -13.38
CA GLY A 67 11.24 10.56 -14.34
C GLY A 67 10.46 10.53 -15.65
N ILE A 68 10.23 9.34 -16.21
CA ILE A 68 9.41 9.15 -17.42
C ILE A 68 7.97 9.61 -17.15
N SER A 69 7.40 9.22 -16.02
CA SER A 69 6.06 9.64 -15.62
C SER A 69 5.96 11.16 -15.51
N MET A 70 6.95 11.85 -14.94
CA MET A 70 6.95 13.31 -14.86
C MET A 70 7.06 13.97 -16.24
N MET A 71 7.91 13.46 -17.12
CA MET A 71 8.03 13.98 -18.48
C MET A 71 6.71 13.94 -19.25
N MET A 72 5.88 12.92 -19.02
CA MET A 72 4.55 12.81 -19.63
C MET A 72 3.46 13.55 -18.82
N ALA A 73 3.50 13.48 -17.49
CA ALA A 73 2.47 14.05 -16.63
C ALA A 73 2.51 15.57 -16.62
N ILE A 74 3.68 16.21 -16.67
CA ILE A 74 3.81 17.67 -16.65
C ILE A 74 3.10 18.33 -17.85
N PRO A 75 3.37 17.95 -19.13
CA PRO A 75 2.67 18.54 -20.25
C PRO A 75 1.17 18.21 -20.24
N THR A 76 0.78 17.00 -19.83
CA THR A 76 -0.62 16.62 -19.70
C THR A 76 -1.35 17.44 -18.63
N ALA A 77 -0.74 17.62 -17.45
CA ALA A 77 -1.29 18.44 -16.37
C ALA A 77 -1.39 19.91 -16.78
N PHE A 78 -0.39 20.43 -17.51
CA PHE A 78 -0.42 21.78 -18.05
C PHE A 78 -1.55 21.96 -19.08
N ALA A 79 -1.70 20.99 -20.00
CA ALA A 79 -2.78 20.97 -20.97
C ALA A 79 -4.15 20.92 -20.29
N LEU A 80 -4.34 20.06 -19.29
CA LEU A 80 -5.58 19.96 -18.49
C LEU A 80 -5.91 21.24 -17.74
N SER A 81 -4.90 21.91 -17.17
CA SER A 81 -5.09 23.11 -16.37
C SER A 81 -5.46 24.33 -17.21
N ARG A 82 -4.85 24.51 -18.40
CA ARG A 82 -5.02 25.72 -19.21
C ARG A 82 -5.92 25.57 -20.44
N LEU A 83 -6.07 24.37 -21.00
CA LEU A 83 -6.88 24.17 -22.21
C LEU A 83 -8.29 23.75 -21.81
N ASN A 84 -9.29 24.56 -22.17
CA ASN A 84 -10.68 24.15 -22.14
C ASN A 84 -10.96 23.35 -23.43
N PHE A 85 -10.71 22.04 -23.40
CA PHE A 85 -11.04 21.15 -24.50
C PHE A 85 -12.37 20.42 -24.25
N TRP A 86 -13.03 20.01 -25.33
CA TRP A 86 -14.41 19.51 -25.33
C TRP A 86 -14.63 18.24 -24.48
N GLY A 87 -13.58 17.48 -24.18
CA GLY A 87 -13.61 16.26 -23.35
C GLY A 87 -13.20 16.44 -21.88
N LYS A 88 -13.09 17.68 -21.38
CA LYS A 88 -12.61 17.97 -20.01
C LYS A 88 -13.56 17.51 -18.89
N ASP A 89 -14.82 17.20 -19.20
CA ASP A 89 -15.84 16.78 -18.22
C ASP A 89 -15.91 15.25 -18.03
N ILE A 90 -15.18 14.47 -18.86
CA ILE A 90 -15.18 13.00 -18.84
C ILE A 90 -13.99 12.45 -18.01
N ILE A 91 -13.01 13.32 -17.67
CA ILE A 91 -11.82 13.01 -16.86
C ILE A 91 -11.96 13.47 -15.41
#